data_AF-A0A382JF04-F1
#
_entry.id   AF-A0A382JF04-F1
#
_cell.length_a   1.000
_cell.length_b   1.000
_cell.length_c   1.000
_cell.angle_alpha   90.00
_cell.angle_beta   90.00
_cell.angle_gamma   90.00
#
_symmetry.space_group_name_H-M   'P 1'
#
loop_
_entity.id
_entity.type
_entity.pdbx_description
1 polymer ?
#
loop_
_entity_poly.entity_id
_entity_poly.type
_entity_poly.pdbx_seq_one_letter_code
_entity_poly.pdbx_strand_id
1 'polypeptide(L)'
;VNGRGIEVSVYLSNISNSPAQHVKNTSCHLLGAALLLGLASAALAKRPNIILILTDDQGWNNTEVPMMPSRADTRSDFYLTPIFKRLADAGMTFSQAYAPHPVCSPSRHAIQFGMTPAKLKKTSNRAVNYPEPF
;
A
#
# COMPACT_ATOMS: atom_id res chain seq x y z
N VAL A 1 11.86 20.35 -9.40
CA VAL A 1 10.87 20.81 -10.41
C VAL A 1 10.01 19.62 -10.80
N ASN A 2 8.76 19.63 -10.35
CA ASN A 2 7.61 18.79 -10.77
C ASN A 2 7.73 17.26 -10.60
N GLY A 3 7.85 16.78 -9.36
CA GLY A 3 7.61 15.39 -9.00
C GLY A 3 6.12 15.13 -8.73
N ARG A 4 5.40 14.60 -9.72
CA ARG A 4 4.03 14.11 -9.54
C ARG A 4 4.10 12.67 -9.03
N GLY A 5 3.99 12.48 -7.71
CA GLY A 5 3.78 11.18 -7.08
C GLY A 5 2.27 10.97 -6.87
N ILE A 6 1.72 9.87 -7.39
CA ILE A 6 0.37 9.38 -7.08
C ILE A 6 0.56 8.28 -6.05
N GLU A 7 -0.07 8.44 -4.88
CA GLU A 7 -0.02 7.49 -3.79
C GLU A 7 -1.05 6.37 -4.00
N VAL A 8 -0.61 5.12 -3.86
CA VAL A 8 -1.47 3.94 -3.77
C VAL A 8 -1.37 3.45 -2.33
N SER A 9 -2.28 3.89 -1.47
CA SER A 9 -2.29 3.47 -0.07
C SER A 9 -3.01 2.11 0.05
N VAL A 10 -2.23 1.03 0.22
CA VAL A 10 -2.74 -0.31 0.53
C VAL A 10 -2.81 -0.45 2.05
N TYR A 11 -4.01 -0.54 2.61
CA TYR A 11 -4.23 -0.71 4.04
C TYR A 11 -4.45 -2.19 4.36
N LEU A 12 -3.48 -2.80 5.05
CA LEU A 12 -3.63 -4.12 5.67
C LEU A 12 -3.76 -3.91 7.18
N SER A 13 -4.96 -4.12 7.73
CA SER A 13 -5.15 -4.16 9.18
C SER A 13 -4.99 -5.59 9.68
N ASN A 14 -3.85 -5.86 10.35
CA ASN A 14 -3.68 -7.07 11.15
C ASN A 14 -3.85 -6.68 12.62
N ILE A 15 -4.94 -7.11 13.25
CA ILE A 15 -5.07 -7.11 14.71
C ILE A 15 -4.81 -8.54 15.18
N SER A 16 -3.65 -8.77 15.79
CA SER A 16 -3.42 -9.94 16.65
C SER A 16 -2.40 -9.58 17.72
N ASN A 17 -2.91 -9.21 18.90
CA ASN A 17 -2.12 -9.08 20.12
C ASN A 17 -2.23 -10.39 20.89
N SER A 18 -1.12 -11.11 21.03
CA SER A 18 -0.99 -12.21 22.00
C SER A 18 0.27 -11.99 22.84
N PRO A 19 0.18 -12.07 24.19
CA PRO A 19 1.31 -11.76 25.05
C PRO A 19 2.35 -12.88 25.03
N ALA A 20 3.63 -12.48 25.09
CA ALA A 20 4.77 -13.38 25.20
C ALA A 20 4.68 -14.22 26.48
N GLN A 21 4.64 -15.54 26.35
CA GLN A 21 4.74 -16.48 27.46
C GLN A 21 6.10 -17.18 27.40
N HIS A 22 6.85 -17.03 28.49
CA HIS A 22 8.17 -17.60 28.73
C HIS A 22 8.04 -19.11 28.99
N VAL A 23 8.62 -19.96 28.12
CA VAL A 23 8.58 -21.42 28.26
C VAL A 23 9.98 -21.96 28.55
N LYS A 24 10.15 -22.55 29.74
CA LYS A 24 11.36 -23.26 30.18
C LYS A 24 11.39 -24.68 29.61
N ASN A 25 12.61 -25.17 29.41
CA ASN A 25 13.02 -26.45 28.82
C ASN A 25 12.20 -27.69 29.24
N THR A 26 11.39 -28.20 28.30
CA THR A 26 10.94 -29.60 28.27
C THR A 26 10.64 -30.06 26.84
N SER A 27 11.39 -31.08 26.40
CA SER A 27 11.05 -32.14 25.45
C SER A 27 10.44 -31.78 24.08
N CYS A 28 11.22 -32.09 23.03
CA CYS A 28 11.00 -32.02 21.58
C CYS A 28 9.56 -32.32 21.06
N HIS A 29 8.74 -33.07 21.81
CA HIS A 29 7.35 -33.36 21.44
C HIS A 29 6.39 -32.17 21.59
N LEU A 30 6.65 -31.22 22.51
CA LEU A 30 5.83 -30.01 22.67
C LEU A 30 6.04 -29.02 21.52
N LEU A 31 7.24 -28.98 20.95
CA LEU A 31 7.59 -28.13 19.81
C LEU A 31 6.85 -28.56 18.53
N GLY A 32 6.73 -29.87 18.30
CA GLY A 32 5.99 -30.44 17.17
C GLY A 32 4.48 -30.19 17.26
N ALA A 33 3.90 -30.33 18.46
CA ALA A 33 2.47 -30.04 18.68
C ALA A 33 2.15 -28.54 18.53
N ALA A 34 3.03 -27.65 19.02
CA ALA A 34 2.87 -26.21 18.85
C ALA A 34 2.99 -25.77 17.38
N LEU A 35 3.90 -26.39 16.61
CA LEU A 35 4.05 -26.13 15.18
C LEU A 35 2.81 -26.56 14.38
N LEU A 36 2.24 -27.73 14.71
CA LEU A 36 1.01 -28.23 14.07
C LEU A 36 -0.22 -27.37 14.41
N LEU A 37 -0.34 -26.86 15.64
CA LEU A 37 -1.42 -25.91 16.00
C LEU A 37 -1.26 -24.54 15.30
N GLY A 38 -0.02 -24.05 15.14
CA GLY A 38 0.24 -22.79 14.42
C GLY A 38 -0.16 -22.85 12.94
N LEU A 39 0.13 -23.97 12.28
CA LEU A 39 -0.25 -24.22 10.87
C LEU A 39 -1.77 -24.32 10.68
N ALA A 40 -2.49 -24.94 11.62
CA ALA A 40 -3.95 -25.03 11.58
C ALA A 40 -4.63 -23.66 11.76
N SER A 41 -4.06 -22.77 12.59
CA SER A 41 -4.58 -21.41 12.79
C SER A 41 -4.43 -20.52 11.56
N ALA A 42 -3.31 -20.66 10.83
CA ALA A 42 -3.09 -19.92 9.57
C ALA A 42 -4.11 -20.31 8.48
N ALA A 43 -4.55 -21.58 8.46
CA ALA A 43 -5.55 -22.07 7.52
C ALA A 43 -6.97 -21.54 7.78
N LEU A 44 -7.26 -21.04 8.99
CA LEU A 44 -8.57 -20.52 9.38
C LEU A 44 -8.65 -18.98 9.33
N ALA A 45 -7.56 -18.30 8.95
CA ALA A 45 -7.57 -16.85 8.79
C ALA A 45 -8.61 -16.45 7.72
N LYS A 46 -9.65 -15.72 8.16
CA LYS A 46 -10.69 -15.21 7.26
C LYS A 46 -10.03 -14.34 6.20
N ARG A 47 -10.38 -14.56 4.93
CA ARG A 47 -9.90 -13.72 3.82
C ARG A 47 -10.29 -12.27 4.11
N PRO A 48 -9.32 -11.32 4.18
CA PRO A 48 -9.64 -9.93 4.44
C PRO A 48 -10.37 -9.33 3.24
N ASN A 49 -11.21 -8.33 3.49
CA ASN A 49 -11.72 -7.47 2.44
C ASN A 49 -10.66 -6.40 2.15
N ILE A 50 -10.33 -6.19 0.88
CA ILE A 50 -9.34 -5.20 0.46
C ILE A 50 -10.10 -4.06 -0.23
N ILE A 51 -9.95 -2.84 0.29
CA ILE A 51 -10.49 -1.63 -0.33
C ILE A 51 -9.31 -0.80 -0.83
N LEU A 52 -9.27 -0.56 -2.14
CA LEU A 52 -8.29 0.30 -2.78
C LEU A 52 -8.92 1.67 -3.06
N ILE A 53 -8.42 2.71 -2.38
CA ILE A 53 -8.83 4.09 -2.63
C ILE A 53 -7.73 4.74 -3.47
N LEU A 54 -8.09 5.18 -4.69
CA LEU A 54 -7.17 5.82 -5.62
C LEU A 54 -7.70 7.21 -5.99
N THR A 55 -6.93 8.24 -5.67
CA THR A 55 -7.23 9.64 -5.98
C THR A 55 -6.57 10.08 -7.29
N ASP A 56 -7.24 10.96 -8.05
CA ASP A 56 -6.66 11.52 -9.28
C ASP A 56 -5.94 12.84 -8.98
N ASP A 57 -4.79 13.07 -9.62
CA ASP A 57 -3.97 14.28 -9.52
C ASP A 57 -3.64 14.79 -8.09
N GLN A 58 -3.74 13.93 -7.07
CA GLN A 58 -3.38 14.29 -5.70
C GLN A 58 -1.85 14.48 -5.60
N GLY A 59 -1.44 15.68 -5.19
CA GLY A 59 -0.05 15.97 -4.87
C GLY A 59 0.40 15.27 -3.59
N TRP A 60 1.69 14.93 -3.55
CA TRP A 60 2.31 14.20 -2.43
C TRP A 60 2.13 14.91 -1.07
N ASN A 61 2.13 16.25 -1.03
CA ASN A 61 1.96 17.04 0.18
C ASN A 61 0.54 17.65 0.34
N ASN A 62 -0.46 17.20 -0.43
CA ASN A 62 -1.81 17.77 -0.42
C ASN A 62 -2.72 17.25 0.71
N THR A 63 -2.17 16.67 1.78
CA THR A 63 -2.93 16.17 2.94
C THR A 63 -2.32 16.64 4.24
N GLU A 64 -3.10 16.66 5.33
CA GLU A 64 -2.59 17.04 6.65
C GLU A 64 -1.60 16.03 7.27
N VAL A 65 -1.41 14.86 6.62
CA VAL A 65 -0.48 13.82 7.05
C VAL A 65 0.93 14.20 6.59
N PRO A 66 1.94 14.21 7.48
CA PRO A 66 3.33 14.40 7.08
C PRO A 66 3.85 13.16 6.35
N MET A 67 4.11 13.27 5.05
CA MET A 67 4.61 12.15 4.25
C MET A 67 6.02 11.71 4.64
N MET A 68 6.82 12.61 5.23
CA MET A 68 8.11 12.29 5.84
C MET A 68 8.09 12.73 7.31
N PRO A 69 8.22 11.80 8.27
CA PRO A 69 8.16 12.13 9.70
C PRO A 69 9.20 13.18 10.15
N SER A 70 10.37 13.21 9.50
CA SER A 70 11.44 14.17 9.80
C SER A 70 11.24 15.55 9.15
N ARG A 71 10.18 15.75 8.36
CA ARG A 71 9.98 16.93 7.55
C ARG A 71 8.56 17.47 7.64
N ALA A 72 8.40 18.53 8.43
CA ALA A 72 7.11 19.18 8.63
C ALA A 72 6.54 19.84 7.36
N ASP A 73 7.37 20.15 6.36
CA ASP A 73 6.94 20.75 5.08
C ASP A 73 6.31 19.75 4.10
N THR A 74 6.21 18.48 4.49
CA THR A 74 5.62 17.40 3.69
C THR A 74 4.15 17.12 4.01
N ARG A 75 3.51 18.02 4.75
CA ARG A 75 2.05 18.05 4.98
C ARG A 75 1.47 19.35 4.46
N SER A 76 0.17 19.37 4.23
CA SER A 76 -0.60 20.58 3.98
C SER A 76 -1.13 21.16 5.29
N ASP A 77 -1.01 22.47 5.43
CA ASP A 77 -1.70 23.29 6.44
C ASP A 77 -2.99 23.94 5.90
N PHE A 78 -3.23 23.83 4.58
CA PHE A 78 -4.42 24.36 3.90
C PHE A 78 -5.48 23.28 3.64
N TYR A 79 -5.07 22.10 3.14
CA TYR A 79 -5.97 20.98 2.87
C TYR A 79 -6.09 20.08 4.11
N LEU A 80 -7.17 20.28 4.87
CA LEU A 80 -7.48 19.47 6.04
C LEU A 80 -8.21 18.18 5.62
N THR A 81 -7.69 17.03 6.06
CA THR A 81 -8.18 15.69 5.70
C THR A 81 -8.29 14.76 6.92
N PRO A 82 -9.13 15.11 7.92
CA PRO A 82 -9.17 14.43 9.23
C PRO A 82 -9.47 12.93 9.15
N ILE A 83 -10.30 12.51 8.19
CA ILE A 83 -10.60 11.08 7.98
C ILE A 83 -9.38 10.34 7.42
N PHE A 84 -8.65 10.95 6.49
CA PHE A 84 -7.45 10.37 5.90
C PHE A 84 -6.32 10.31 6.92
N LYS A 85 -6.15 11.35 7.74
CA LYS A 85 -5.20 11.34 8.85
C LYS A 85 -5.49 10.23 9.85
N ARG A 86 -6.75 10.06 10.27
CA ARG A 86 -7.11 8.95 11.17
C ARG A 86 -6.74 7.60 10.57
N LEU A 87 -6.89 7.45 9.25
CA LEU A 87 -6.54 6.23 8.54
C LEU A 87 -5.02 6.01 8.49
N ALA A 88 -4.23 7.07 8.24
CA ALA A 88 -2.78 7.02 8.27
C ALA A 88 -2.23 6.72 9.69
N ASP A 89 -2.78 7.36 10.72
CA ASP A 89 -2.38 7.16 12.13
C ASP A 89 -2.68 5.73 12.61
N ALA A 90 -3.73 5.09 12.09
CA ALA A 90 -4.09 3.71 12.40
C ALA A 90 -3.35 2.67 11.53
N GLY A 91 -2.55 3.12 10.57
CA GLY A 91 -1.96 2.28 9.53
C GLY A 91 -0.49 2.59 9.31
N MET A 92 -0.09 2.53 8.03
CA MET A 92 1.28 2.81 7.60
C MET A 92 1.25 3.74 6.40
N THR A 93 2.17 4.69 6.38
CA THR A 93 2.38 5.64 5.27
C THR A 93 3.63 5.27 4.50
N PHE A 94 3.58 5.35 3.18
CA PHE A 94 4.72 5.08 2.30
C PHE A 94 5.30 6.39 1.76
N SER A 95 6.39 6.88 2.34
CA SER A 95 7.04 8.12 1.89
C SER A 95 7.58 8.06 0.45
N GLN A 96 7.77 6.86 -0.10
CA GLN A 96 8.34 6.61 -1.43
C GLN A 96 7.41 5.76 -2.32
N ALA A 97 6.13 6.11 -2.39
CA ALA A 97 5.17 5.51 -3.30
C ALA A 97 5.08 6.31 -4.62
N TYR A 98 5.74 5.83 -5.67
CA TYR A 98 5.75 6.50 -6.98
C TYR A 98 4.65 5.99 -7.89
N ALA A 99 4.02 6.92 -8.63
CA ALA A 99 3.10 6.55 -9.69
C ALA A 99 3.84 5.75 -10.77
N PRO A 100 3.26 4.66 -11.29
CA PRO A 100 3.88 3.91 -12.38
C PRO A 100 3.97 4.71 -13.69
N HIS A 101 3.16 5.77 -13.85
CA HIS A 101 3.22 6.69 -14.97
C HIS A 101 2.70 8.09 -14.58
N PRO A 102 3.24 9.20 -15.13
CA PRO A 102 2.78 10.56 -14.83
C PRO A 102 1.44 10.96 -15.48
N VAL A 103 0.68 10.01 -16.05
CA VAL A 103 -0.64 10.30 -16.66
C VAL A 103 -1.66 9.23 -16.27
N CYS A 104 -2.94 9.63 -16.20
CA CYS A 104 -4.00 8.87 -15.55
C CYS A 104 -4.21 7.46 -16.15
N SER A 105 -4.43 7.32 -17.46
CA SER A 105 -4.78 6.03 -18.07
C SER A 105 -3.65 4.99 -17.93
N PRO A 106 -2.41 5.24 -18.38
CA PRO A 106 -1.26 4.37 -18.11
C PRO A 106 -1.06 4.00 -16.64
N SER A 107 -1.22 4.97 -15.73
CA SER A 107 -1.03 4.73 -14.29
C SER A 107 -2.08 3.75 -13.75
N ARG A 108 -3.36 3.98 -14.08
CA ARG A 108 -4.48 3.12 -13.70
C ARG A 108 -4.36 1.72 -14.29
N HIS A 109 -3.94 1.59 -15.55
CA HIS A 109 -3.70 0.28 -16.16
C HIS A 109 -2.59 -0.49 -15.44
N ALA A 110 -1.48 0.16 -15.09
CA ALA A 110 -0.39 -0.48 -14.39
C ALA A 110 -0.80 -0.96 -12.98
N ILE A 111 -1.58 -0.16 -12.25
CA ILE A 111 -2.13 -0.52 -10.94
C ILE A 111 -3.10 -1.71 -11.06
N GLN A 112 -4.01 -1.68 -12.04
CA GLN A 112 -5.04 -2.70 -12.22
C GLN A 112 -4.49 -4.07 -12.60
N PHE A 113 -3.44 -4.11 -13.43
CA PHE A 113 -2.88 -5.35 -13.99
C PHE A 113 -1.56 -5.77 -13.35
N GLY A 114 -0.96 -4.94 -12.49
CA GLY A 114 0.33 -5.25 -11.86
C GLY A 114 1.49 -5.35 -12.86
N MET A 115 1.44 -4.57 -13.95
CA MET A 115 2.44 -4.59 -15.03
C MET A 115 2.90 -3.18 -15.35
N THR A 116 4.13 -3.04 -15.85
CA THR A 116 4.64 -1.72 -16.24
C THR A 116 3.84 -1.17 -17.43
N PRO A 117 3.68 0.16 -17.54
CA PRO A 117 2.99 0.79 -18.68
C PRO A 117 3.56 0.34 -20.05
N ALA A 118 4.89 0.12 -20.12
CA ALA A 118 5.56 -0.39 -21.30
C ALA A 118 5.10 -1.81 -21.68
N LYS A 119 4.99 -2.72 -20.71
CA LYS A 119 4.49 -4.09 -20.93
C LYS A 119 3.04 -4.09 -21.40
N LEU A 120 2.24 -3.13 -20.92
CA LEU A 120 0.83 -2.97 -21.30
C LEU A 120 0.64 -2.21 -22.63
N LYS A 121 1.73 -1.71 -23.26
CA LYS A 121 1.67 -0.82 -24.43
C LYS A 121 0.75 0.40 -24.20
N LYS A 122 0.66 0.89 -22.95
CA LYS A 122 -0.14 2.06 -22.56
C LYS A 122 0.80 3.14 -22.02
N THR A 123 1.29 4.02 -22.88
CA THR A 123 2.27 5.08 -22.53
C THR A 123 1.71 6.49 -22.66
N SER A 124 0.46 6.64 -23.08
CA SER A 124 -0.22 7.94 -23.13
C SER A 124 -1.73 7.80 -22.88
N ASN A 125 -2.39 8.92 -22.59
CA ASN A 125 -3.86 8.98 -22.48
C ASN A 125 -4.57 9.00 -23.83
N ARG A 126 -3.84 9.33 -24.89
CA ARG A 126 -4.43 9.40 -26.22
C ARG A 126 -4.65 7.97 -26.70
N ALA A 127 -5.77 7.72 -27.36
CA ALA A 127 -5.95 6.56 -28.21
C ALA A 127 -5.05 6.73 -29.45
N VAL A 128 -3.73 6.74 -29.24
CA VAL A 128 -2.79 6.61 -30.35
C VAL A 128 -2.78 5.13 -30.65
N ASN A 129 -3.26 4.77 -31.83
CA ASN A 129 -2.88 3.51 -32.46
C ASN A 129 -1.38 3.62 -32.67
N TYR A 130 -0.59 3.18 -31.67
CA TYR A 130 0.80 2.88 -31.95
C TYR A 130 0.75 1.76 -32.99
N PRO A 131 1.29 1.94 -34.21
CA PRO A 131 1.57 0.79 -35.04
C PRO A 131 2.40 -0.16 -34.17
N GLU A 132 2.02 -1.45 -34.19
CA GLU A 132 2.70 -2.48 -33.41
C GLU A 132 4.22 -2.26 -33.45
N PRO A 133 4.91 -2.20 -32.30
CA PRO A 133 6.36 -2.15 -32.33
C PRO A 133 6.87 -3.48 -32.90
N PHE A 134 7.84 -3.39 -33.81
CA PHE A 134 8.65 -4.44 -34.46
C PHE A 134 8.56 -5.85 -33.87
#